data_AF-S6UF00-F1
#
_entry.id   AF-S6UF00-F1
#
_cell.length_a   1.000
_cell.length_b   1.000
_cell.length_c   1.000
_cell.angle_alpha   90.00
_cell.angle_beta   90.00
_cell.angle_gamma   90.00
#
_symmetry.space_group_name_H-M   'P 1'
#
loop_
_entity.id
_entity.type
_entity.pdbx_description
1 polymer ?
#
loop_
_entity_poly.entity_id
_entity_poly.type
_entity_poly.pdbx_seq_one_letter_code
_entity_poly.pdbx_strand_id
1 'polypeptide(L)'
;QVTEAPNSEKTQDHNDFHGLHQTGIVNPRPAAGMLVAFDVLAADRDDLERLFRTLNERIAFLMTGGPVPESDPKLPPPDSGILGPIVTPDNLTITVSVGESLFDERFGLSAMKPVRLSRMTGFPNDALDPSSCHGDLSIQFCANTADSNIHALRDIVKNLPDLLLVRWKQEGTVPPQAPKKPGQPPESARNFLG
;
A
#
# COMPACT_ATOMS: atom_id res chain seq x y z
N GLN A 1 10.79 -17.45 -2.96
CA GLN A 1 10.84 -16.02 -3.37
C GLN A 1 10.02 -15.10 -2.47
N VAL A 2 8.68 -15.21 -2.36
CA VAL A 2 7.91 -14.24 -1.52
C VAL A 2 8.22 -14.31 -0.01
N THR A 3 8.56 -15.50 0.51
CA THR A 3 8.86 -15.69 1.94
C THR A 3 10.30 -15.41 2.33
N GLU A 4 11.16 -15.14 1.35
CA GLU A 4 12.60 -14.94 1.56
C GLU A 4 12.86 -13.72 2.46
N ALA A 5 13.96 -13.76 3.20
CA ALA A 5 14.41 -12.60 3.95
C ALA A 5 14.68 -11.41 3.01
N PRO A 6 14.45 -10.16 3.47
CA PRO A 6 14.76 -8.97 2.70
C PRO A 6 16.22 -8.96 2.24
N ASN A 7 16.46 -8.55 1.01
CA ASN A 7 17.77 -8.61 0.35
C ASN A 7 18.27 -7.27 -0.22
N SER A 8 17.45 -6.21 -0.14
CA SER A 8 17.84 -4.85 -0.53
C SER A 8 17.72 -3.88 0.64
N GLU A 9 18.71 -2.99 0.72
CA GLU A 9 18.74 -1.82 1.60
C GLU A 9 18.99 -0.54 0.77
N LYS A 10 18.89 -0.62 -0.56
CA LYS A 10 19.20 0.50 -1.45
C LYS A 10 17.95 1.33 -1.68
N THR A 11 18.03 2.61 -1.34
CA THR A 11 16.93 3.57 -1.50
C THR A 11 16.55 3.87 -2.96
N GLN A 12 17.40 3.52 -3.93
CA GLN A 12 17.16 3.74 -5.35
C GLN A 12 16.61 2.51 -6.08
N ASP A 13 16.53 1.36 -5.42
CA ASP A 13 15.91 0.19 -6.03
C ASP A 13 14.42 0.47 -6.23
N HIS A 14 13.84 0.00 -7.33
CA HIS A 14 12.44 0.19 -7.67
C HIS A 14 11.87 -1.04 -8.38
N ASN A 15 10.54 -1.17 -8.38
CA ASN A 15 9.82 -2.16 -9.17
C ASN A 15 9.03 -1.45 -10.28
N ASP A 16 8.87 -2.11 -11.42
CA ASP A 16 8.01 -1.58 -12.49
C ASP A 16 6.56 -1.47 -12.00
N PHE A 17 5.97 -0.28 -12.08
CA PHE A 17 4.57 -0.08 -11.68
C PHE A 17 3.59 -0.77 -12.63
N HIS A 18 3.86 -0.73 -13.94
CA HIS A 18 2.99 -1.31 -14.95
C HIS A 18 3.31 -2.78 -15.23
N GLY A 19 2.27 -3.58 -15.40
CA GLY A 19 2.37 -4.98 -15.76
C GLY A 19 1.00 -5.65 -15.84
N LEU A 20 0.98 -6.95 -16.14
CA LEU A 20 -0.25 -7.74 -16.14
C LEU A 20 -0.85 -7.88 -14.72
N HIS A 21 0.00 -7.86 -13.70
CA HIS A 21 -0.36 -7.95 -12.29
C HIS A 21 0.27 -6.80 -11.52
N GLN A 22 -0.42 -6.31 -10.49
CA GLN A 22 0.16 -5.35 -9.57
C GLN A 22 1.39 -5.95 -8.87
N THR A 23 2.39 -5.10 -8.63
CA THR A 23 3.52 -5.45 -7.76
C THR A 23 3.10 -5.58 -6.30
N GLY A 24 3.93 -6.22 -5.49
CA GLY A 24 3.67 -6.46 -4.05
C GLY A 24 2.94 -7.77 -3.78
N ILE A 25 2.72 -8.59 -4.81
CA ILE A 25 2.10 -9.93 -4.71
C ILE A 25 3.16 -11.04 -4.80
N VAL A 26 3.86 -11.11 -5.93
CA VAL A 26 4.91 -12.13 -6.19
C VAL A 26 6.32 -11.57 -6.03
N ASN A 27 6.45 -10.24 -5.90
CA ASN A 27 7.73 -9.58 -5.62
C ASN A 27 8.30 -10.11 -4.29
N PRO A 28 9.64 -10.23 -4.17
CA PRO A 28 10.27 -10.48 -2.89
C PRO A 28 9.83 -9.43 -1.86
N ARG A 29 9.40 -9.88 -0.69
CA ARG A 29 8.93 -8.98 0.36
C ARG A 29 10.10 -8.19 0.96
N PRO A 30 10.03 -6.85 1.03
CA PRO A 30 11.06 -6.04 1.68
C PRO A 30 10.91 -6.06 3.22
N ALA A 31 11.73 -5.30 3.93
CA ALA A 31 11.80 -5.37 5.39
C ALA A 31 10.60 -4.73 6.10
N ALA A 32 9.97 -3.71 5.52
CA ALA A 32 8.86 -2.98 6.11
C ALA A 32 7.57 -3.14 5.30
N GLY A 33 6.45 -3.32 6.02
CA GLY A 33 5.12 -3.41 5.44
C GLY A 33 4.10 -2.59 6.23
N MET A 34 3.07 -2.12 5.54
CA MET A 34 1.93 -1.43 6.14
C MET A 34 0.67 -1.76 5.34
N LEU A 35 -0.38 -2.20 6.04
CA LEU A 35 -1.69 -2.43 5.46
C LEU A 35 -2.65 -1.39 6.00
N VAL A 36 -3.36 -0.69 5.12
CA VAL A 36 -4.32 0.35 5.47
C VAL A 36 -5.64 0.06 4.80
N ALA A 37 -6.72 0.04 5.58
CA ALA A 37 -8.07 -0.04 5.06
C ALA A 37 -8.72 1.34 5.07
N PHE A 38 -9.54 1.59 4.06
CA PHE A 38 -10.26 2.83 3.86
C PHE A 38 -11.74 2.59 3.64
N ASP A 39 -12.55 3.51 4.14
CA ASP A 39 -13.92 3.71 3.69
C ASP A 39 -13.90 4.72 2.53
N VAL A 40 -14.63 4.43 1.44
CA VAL A 40 -14.66 5.28 0.24
C VAL A 40 -15.80 6.29 0.38
N LEU A 41 -15.47 7.57 0.28
CA LEU A 41 -16.39 8.70 0.44
C LEU A 41 -16.98 9.21 -0.89
N ALA A 42 -16.60 8.61 -2.02
CA ALA A 42 -17.12 8.95 -3.34
C ALA A 42 -18.66 8.94 -3.35
N ALA A 43 -19.26 10.02 -3.86
CA ALA A 43 -20.72 10.15 -3.89
C ALA A 43 -21.36 9.38 -5.05
N ASP A 44 -20.60 9.18 -6.14
CA ASP A 44 -21.06 8.54 -7.37
C ASP A 44 -19.91 7.83 -8.10
N ARG A 45 -20.22 7.34 -9.32
CA ARG A 45 -19.25 6.65 -10.18
C ARG A 45 -18.14 7.56 -10.70
N ASP A 46 -18.41 8.82 -10.94
CA ASP A 46 -17.43 9.76 -11.50
C ASP A 46 -16.39 10.09 -10.43
N ASP A 47 -16.81 10.25 -9.17
CA ASP A 47 -15.92 10.36 -8.02
C ASP A 47 -15.10 9.08 -7.80
N LEU A 48 -15.71 7.89 -7.96
CA LEU A 48 -14.98 6.62 -7.85
C LEU A 48 -13.94 6.45 -8.99
N GLU A 49 -14.27 6.89 -10.20
CA GLU A 49 -13.31 6.92 -11.31
C GLU A 49 -12.15 7.88 -11.01
N ARG A 50 -12.46 9.09 -10.51
CA ARG A 50 -11.46 10.08 -10.09
C ARG A 50 -10.53 9.49 -9.03
N LEU A 51 -11.08 8.82 -8.01
CA LEU A 51 -10.31 8.12 -6.98
C LEU A 51 -9.29 7.17 -7.61
N PHE A 52 -9.72 6.27 -8.49
CA PHE A 52 -8.83 5.27 -9.09
C PHE A 52 -7.79 5.89 -10.03
N ARG A 53 -8.16 6.93 -10.79
CA ARG A 53 -7.21 7.67 -11.65
C ARG A 53 -6.12 8.36 -10.82
N THR A 54 -6.52 9.07 -9.77
CA THR A 54 -5.58 9.74 -8.87
C THR A 54 -4.70 8.73 -8.14
N LEU A 55 -5.24 7.61 -7.63
CA LEU A 55 -4.42 6.54 -7.06
C LEU A 55 -3.39 6.01 -8.05
N ASN A 56 -3.78 5.73 -9.29
CA ASN A 56 -2.86 5.28 -10.33
C ASN A 56 -1.71 6.28 -10.57
N GLU A 57 -2.02 7.57 -10.68
CA GLU A 57 -1.02 8.64 -10.85
C GLU A 57 -0.08 8.74 -9.66
N ARG A 58 -0.61 8.75 -8.43
CA ARG A 58 0.20 8.85 -7.21
C ARG A 58 1.11 7.64 -7.05
N ILE A 59 0.58 6.43 -7.27
CA ILE A 59 1.36 5.20 -7.13
C ILE A 59 2.50 5.15 -8.15
N ALA A 60 2.24 5.52 -9.41
CA ALA A 60 3.27 5.56 -10.44
C ALA A 60 4.45 6.48 -10.04
N PHE A 61 4.15 7.68 -9.52
CA PHE A 61 5.16 8.61 -9.03
C PHE A 61 5.90 8.06 -7.81
N LEU A 62 5.18 7.60 -6.78
CA LEU A 62 5.77 7.16 -5.52
C LEU A 62 6.68 5.93 -5.70
N MET A 63 6.29 4.97 -6.55
CA MET A 63 7.09 3.77 -6.81
C MET A 63 8.32 4.03 -7.68
N THR A 64 8.29 5.08 -8.50
CA THR A 64 9.45 5.47 -9.33
C THR A 64 10.38 6.41 -8.58
N GLY A 65 9.83 7.25 -7.70
CA GLY A 65 10.52 8.38 -7.11
C GLY A 65 10.70 9.54 -8.09
N GLY A 66 11.26 10.64 -7.61
CA GLY A 66 11.50 11.83 -8.41
C GLY A 66 11.52 13.13 -7.62
N PRO A 67 11.84 14.25 -8.28
CA PRO A 67 11.81 15.55 -7.63
C PRO A 67 10.39 15.91 -7.21
N VAL A 68 10.25 16.43 -5.99
CA VAL A 68 9.01 17.05 -5.53
C VAL A 68 8.79 18.34 -6.32
N PRO A 69 7.59 18.57 -6.91
CA PRO A 69 7.33 19.82 -7.64
C PRO A 69 7.53 21.05 -6.76
N GLU A 70 8.07 22.13 -7.32
CA GLU A 70 8.06 23.42 -6.63
C GLU A 70 6.64 23.99 -6.57
N SER A 71 6.26 24.56 -5.43
CA SER A 71 4.98 25.25 -5.25
C SER A 71 5.20 26.68 -4.76
N ASP A 72 4.19 27.53 -4.96
CA ASP A 72 4.17 28.86 -4.34
C ASP A 72 4.34 28.71 -2.81
N PRO A 73 5.28 29.42 -2.16
CA PRO A 73 5.48 29.38 -0.71
C PRO A 73 4.25 29.76 0.13
N LYS A 74 3.24 30.40 -0.48
CA LYS A 74 1.96 30.74 0.17
C LYS A 74 0.98 29.57 0.20
N LEU A 75 1.22 28.53 -0.60
CA LEU A 75 0.41 27.32 -0.60
C LEU A 75 1.00 26.28 0.37
N PRO A 76 0.19 25.33 0.84
CA PRO A 76 0.72 24.17 1.55
C PRO A 76 1.81 23.50 0.69
N PRO A 77 2.92 23.02 1.29
CA PRO A 77 3.95 22.28 0.56
C PRO A 77 3.31 21.13 -0.23
N PRO A 78 3.84 20.71 -1.39
CA PRO A 78 3.25 19.65 -2.20
C PRO A 78 3.57 18.25 -1.68
N ASP A 79 4.62 18.11 -0.88
CA ASP A 79 5.02 16.86 -0.22
C ASP A 79 5.00 16.99 1.32
N SER A 80 5.14 15.89 2.05
CA SER A 80 5.31 15.90 3.51
C SER A 80 6.73 16.27 3.96
N GLY A 81 7.72 16.15 3.07
CA GLY A 81 9.13 16.44 3.32
C GLY A 81 9.90 15.30 4.00
N ILE A 82 9.25 14.17 4.30
CA ILE A 82 9.86 13.04 5.05
C ILE A 82 11.10 12.49 4.32
N LEU A 83 11.05 12.36 2.99
CA LEU A 83 12.15 11.83 2.18
C LEU A 83 13.03 12.93 1.57
N GLY A 84 12.81 14.20 1.94
CA GLY A 84 13.50 15.35 1.35
C GLY A 84 12.92 15.79 0.00
N PRO A 85 13.64 16.64 -0.75
CA PRO A 85 13.16 17.25 -1.99
C PRO A 85 13.13 16.29 -3.19
N ILE A 86 13.75 15.12 -3.06
CA ILE A 86 13.75 14.06 -4.05
C ILE A 86 13.20 12.81 -3.37
N VAL A 87 11.99 12.42 -3.76
CA VAL A 87 11.36 11.17 -3.30
C VAL A 87 12.18 10.01 -3.85
N THR A 88 12.65 9.13 -2.96
CA THR A 88 13.37 7.91 -3.35
C THR A 88 12.40 6.73 -3.36
N PRO A 89 12.49 5.82 -4.36
CA PRO A 89 11.53 4.73 -4.51
C PRO A 89 11.66 3.68 -3.39
N ASP A 90 12.86 3.43 -2.88
CA ASP A 90 13.12 2.53 -1.74
C ASP A 90 12.45 1.14 -1.84
N ASN A 91 12.46 0.60 -3.05
CA ASN A 91 11.84 -0.67 -3.43
C ASN A 91 10.34 -0.72 -3.11
N LEU A 92 9.69 0.44 -3.06
CA LEU A 92 8.28 0.60 -2.74
C LEU A 92 7.42 -0.14 -3.75
N THR A 93 6.47 -0.90 -3.23
CA THR A 93 5.33 -1.44 -3.96
C THR A 93 4.06 -0.99 -3.24
N ILE A 94 3.07 -0.55 -4.02
CA ILE A 94 1.75 -0.20 -3.51
C ILE A 94 0.73 -1.07 -4.22
N THR A 95 0.01 -1.89 -3.47
CA THR A 95 -1.00 -2.82 -4.01
C THR A 95 -2.38 -2.39 -3.55
N VAL A 96 -3.28 -2.09 -4.49
CA VAL A 96 -4.67 -1.70 -4.22
C VAL A 96 -5.58 -2.91 -4.37
N SER A 97 -6.45 -3.12 -3.37
CA SER A 97 -7.48 -4.17 -3.38
C SER A 97 -8.81 -3.61 -2.92
N VAL A 98 -9.92 -4.13 -3.45
CA VAL A 98 -11.28 -3.67 -3.12
C VAL A 98 -12.01 -4.67 -2.22
N GLY A 99 -12.74 -4.15 -1.24
CA GLY A 99 -13.56 -4.92 -0.31
C GLY A 99 -14.95 -5.24 -0.86
N GLU A 100 -15.66 -6.14 -0.20
CA GLU A 100 -17.02 -6.52 -0.61
C GLU A 100 -17.99 -5.33 -0.59
N SER A 101 -17.85 -4.43 0.39
CA SER A 101 -18.76 -3.29 0.57
C SER A 101 -18.71 -2.29 -0.58
N LEU A 102 -17.63 -2.24 -1.38
CA LEU A 102 -17.57 -1.40 -2.58
C LEU A 102 -18.57 -1.83 -3.68
N PHE A 103 -19.12 -3.04 -3.58
CA PHE A 103 -20.07 -3.61 -4.54
C PHE A 103 -21.54 -3.50 -4.10
N ASP A 104 -21.83 -2.65 -3.12
CA ASP A 104 -23.20 -2.26 -2.77
C ASP A 104 -23.85 -1.38 -3.87
N GLU A 105 -24.99 -0.77 -3.55
CA GLU A 105 -25.76 0.05 -4.48
C GLU A 105 -25.09 1.38 -4.88
N ARG A 106 -24.13 1.91 -4.11
CA ARG A 106 -23.56 3.26 -4.29
C ARG A 106 -23.06 3.51 -5.70
N PHE A 107 -22.41 2.50 -6.27
CA PHE A 107 -21.73 2.60 -7.57
C PHE A 107 -22.33 1.68 -8.62
N GLY A 108 -23.46 1.00 -8.34
CA GLY A 108 -24.08 0.05 -9.27
C GLY A 108 -23.12 -1.05 -9.74
N LEU A 109 -22.21 -1.50 -8.88
CA LEU A 109 -21.17 -2.49 -9.22
C LEU A 109 -21.57 -3.92 -8.83
N SER A 110 -22.72 -4.12 -8.19
CA SER A 110 -23.10 -5.41 -7.59
C SER A 110 -23.05 -6.60 -8.57
N ALA A 111 -23.42 -6.38 -9.84
CA ALA A 111 -23.36 -7.41 -10.88
C ALA A 111 -21.93 -7.81 -11.30
N MET A 112 -20.94 -6.98 -10.98
CA MET A 112 -19.52 -7.18 -11.29
C MET A 112 -18.73 -7.71 -10.10
N LYS A 113 -19.39 -7.98 -8.95
CA LYS A 113 -18.73 -8.51 -7.76
C LYS A 113 -18.06 -9.86 -8.08
N PRO A 114 -16.76 -10.05 -7.78
CA PRO A 114 -16.12 -11.35 -7.94
C PRO A 114 -16.86 -12.44 -7.17
N VAL A 115 -17.08 -13.60 -7.79
CA VAL A 115 -17.97 -14.68 -7.29
C VAL A 115 -17.61 -15.13 -5.86
N ARG A 116 -16.33 -15.07 -5.49
CA ARG A 116 -15.83 -15.49 -4.17
C ARG A 116 -15.51 -14.33 -3.22
N LEU A 117 -15.79 -13.09 -3.61
CA LEU A 117 -15.61 -11.94 -2.73
C LEU A 117 -16.78 -11.86 -1.75
N SER A 118 -16.46 -11.98 -0.46
CA SER A 118 -17.41 -11.92 0.64
C SER A 118 -16.80 -11.23 1.84
N ARG A 119 -17.64 -10.58 2.66
CA ARG A 119 -17.22 -10.10 3.97
C ARG A 119 -16.66 -11.23 4.83
N MET A 120 -15.56 -10.93 5.54
CA MET A 120 -14.97 -11.84 6.51
C MET A 120 -15.95 -12.13 7.65
N THR A 121 -16.10 -13.41 7.99
CA THR A 121 -16.86 -13.87 9.16
C THR A 121 -15.92 -14.32 10.26
N GLY A 122 -16.37 -14.31 11.52
CA GLY A 122 -15.58 -14.84 12.62
C GLY A 122 -15.42 -16.36 12.57
N PHE A 123 -14.28 -16.84 13.06
CA PHE A 123 -13.94 -18.24 13.27
C PHE A 123 -13.84 -18.57 14.76
N PRO A 124 -13.89 -19.87 15.14
CA PRO A 124 -13.58 -20.27 16.52
C PRO A 124 -12.18 -19.78 16.91
N ASN A 125 -12.07 -19.14 18.08
CA ASN A 125 -10.89 -18.43 18.61
C ASN A 125 -10.69 -16.97 18.14
N ASP A 126 -11.59 -16.41 17.34
CA ASP A 126 -11.51 -14.99 17.00
C ASP A 126 -12.04 -14.10 18.14
N ALA A 127 -11.35 -12.99 18.38
CA ALA A 127 -11.79 -11.88 19.21
C ALA A 127 -11.78 -10.60 18.36
N LEU A 128 -12.64 -10.57 17.33
CA LEU A 128 -12.64 -9.49 16.34
C LEU A 128 -13.01 -8.15 16.98
N ASP A 129 -12.17 -7.15 16.76
CA ASP A 129 -12.51 -5.74 16.96
C ASP A 129 -13.13 -5.20 15.66
N PRO A 130 -14.42 -4.79 15.66
CA PRO A 130 -15.10 -4.26 14.47
C PRO A 130 -14.42 -3.02 13.86
N SER A 131 -13.70 -2.24 14.67
CA SER A 131 -12.96 -1.06 14.21
C SER A 131 -11.74 -1.43 13.37
N SER A 132 -11.19 -2.64 13.57
CA SER A 132 -10.03 -3.18 12.85
C SER A 132 -10.43 -4.19 11.77
N CYS A 133 -11.70 -4.22 11.38
CA CYS A 133 -12.23 -5.15 10.38
C CYS A 133 -12.73 -4.43 9.12
N HIS A 134 -12.56 -5.11 7.98
CA HIS A 134 -13.13 -4.73 6.68
C HIS A 134 -12.64 -3.36 6.16
N GLY A 135 -13.37 -2.80 5.20
CA GLY A 135 -13.07 -1.57 4.47
C GLY A 135 -13.53 -1.70 3.02
N ASP A 136 -13.88 -0.59 2.40
CA ASP A 136 -14.24 -0.53 0.97
C ASP A 136 -13.02 -0.77 0.08
N LEU A 137 -11.86 -0.32 0.53
CA LEU A 137 -10.59 -0.42 -0.18
C LEU A 137 -9.47 -0.72 0.83
N SER A 138 -8.48 -1.50 0.42
CA SER A 138 -7.25 -1.71 1.18
C SER A 138 -6.04 -1.42 0.31
N ILE A 139 -5.03 -0.82 0.90
CA ILE A 139 -3.74 -0.55 0.27
C ILE A 139 -2.64 -1.18 1.10
N GLN A 140 -1.87 -2.06 0.46
CA GLN A 140 -0.64 -2.63 1.02
C GLN A 140 0.54 -1.81 0.51
N PHE A 141 1.32 -1.26 1.44
CA PHE A 141 2.58 -0.57 1.19
C PHE A 141 3.71 -1.46 1.68
N CYS A 142 4.69 -1.75 0.83
CA CYS A 142 5.90 -2.47 1.23
C CYS A 142 7.11 -1.77 0.63
N ALA A 143 8.11 -1.48 1.47
CA ALA A 143 9.35 -0.81 1.09
C ALA A 143 10.50 -1.32 1.97
N ASN A 144 11.74 -0.95 1.66
CA ASN A 144 12.86 -1.35 2.52
C ASN A 144 12.76 -0.68 3.90
N THR A 145 12.28 0.56 3.97
CA THR A 145 12.11 1.31 5.23
C THR A 145 10.65 1.66 5.53
N ALA A 146 10.34 1.82 6.82
CA ALA A 146 8.99 2.21 7.25
C ALA A 146 8.64 3.65 6.85
N ASP A 147 9.63 4.54 6.78
CA ASP A 147 9.43 5.95 6.42
C ASP A 147 8.89 6.11 5.00
N SER A 148 9.37 5.31 4.05
CA SER A 148 8.86 5.28 2.67
C SER A 148 7.38 4.88 2.59
N ASN A 149 6.97 3.89 3.40
CA ASN A 149 5.57 3.50 3.51
C ASN A 149 4.70 4.63 4.10
N ILE A 150 5.17 5.27 5.19
CA ILE A 150 4.45 6.36 5.86
C ILE A 150 4.33 7.60 4.96
N HIS A 151 5.40 7.93 4.23
CA HIS A 151 5.41 8.99 3.23
C HIS A 151 4.36 8.73 2.15
N ALA A 152 4.35 7.53 1.56
CA ALA A 152 3.38 7.15 0.53
C ALA A 152 1.92 7.24 1.01
N LEU A 153 1.64 6.80 2.25
CA LEU A 153 0.31 6.95 2.83
C LEU A 153 -0.08 8.42 3.00
N ARG A 154 0.83 9.26 3.50
CA ARG A 154 0.56 10.70 3.65
C ARG A 154 0.29 11.37 2.32
N ASP A 155 1.03 11.00 1.28
CA ASP A 155 0.79 11.51 -0.07
C ASP A 155 -0.61 11.14 -0.59
N ILE A 156 -1.01 9.88 -0.48
CA ILE A 156 -2.33 9.42 -0.91
C ILE A 156 -3.45 10.13 -0.14
N VAL A 157 -3.38 10.17 1.19
CA VAL A 157 -4.41 10.81 2.03
C VAL A 157 -4.53 12.30 1.75
N LYS A 158 -3.40 12.96 1.45
CA LYS A 158 -3.37 14.39 1.12
C LYS A 158 -4.04 14.71 -0.22
N ASN A 159 -3.92 13.82 -1.21
CA ASN A 159 -4.47 14.03 -2.55
C ASN A 159 -5.92 13.53 -2.68
N LEU A 160 -6.42 12.76 -1.71
CA LEU A 160 -7.77 12.17 -1.72
C LEU A 160 -8.56 12.38 -0.40
N PRO A 161 -8.47 13.55 0.29
CA PRO A 161 -9.10 13.73 1.59
C PRO A 161 -10.63 13.76 1.52
N ASP A 162 -11.19 14.07 0.36
CA ASP A 162 -12.61 14.11 0.05
C ASP A 162 -13.16 12.74 -0.39
N LEU A 163 -12.28 11.78 -0.71
CA LEU A 163 -12.66 10.49 -1.28
C LEU A 163 -12.25 9.28 -0.44
N LEU A 164 -11.28 9.41 0.47
CA LEU A 164 -10.78 8.33 1.32
C LEU A 164 -10.78 8.72 2.79
N LEU A 165 -11.39 7.87 3.61
CA LEU A 165 -11.29 7.93 5.06
C LEU A 165 -10.50 6.71 5.57
N VAL A 166 -9.43 6.94 6.32
CA VAL A 166 -8.68 5.85 6.96
C VAL A 166 -9.58 5.17 7.99
N ARG A 167 -9.82 3.87 7.82
CA ARG A 167 -10.61 3.05 8.72
C ARG A 167 -9.76 2.45 9.83
N TRP A 168 -8.70 1.74 9.43
CA TRP A 168 -7.69 1.18 10.33
C TRP A 168 -6.38 0.98 9.56
N LYS A 169 -5.31 0.79 10.30
CA LYS A 169 -3.96 0.59 9.76
C LYS A 169 -3.17 -0.34 10.67
N GLN A 170 -2.34 -1.18 10.06
CA GLN A 170 -1.34 -1.98 10.77
C GLN A 170 0.02 -1.89 10.04
N GLU A 171 1.07 -1.59 10.80
CA GLU A 171 2.45 -1.68 10.32
C GLU A 171 3.08 -3.01 10.76
N GLY A 172 4.12 -3.44 10.06
CA GLY A 172 4.86 -4.65 10.39
C GLY A 172 6.24 -4.68 9.75
N THR A 173 7.09 -5.55 10.28
CA THR A 173 8.44 -5.76 9.77
C THR A 173 8.77 -7.24 9.76
N VAL A 174 9.78 -7.61 8.99
CA VAL A 174 10.46 -8.91 9.13
C VAL A 174 11.95 -8.67 9.39
N PRO A 175 12.58 -9.52 10.23
CA PRO A 175 13.99 -9.33 10.55
C PRO A 175 14.84 -9.46 9.28
N PRO A 176 15.70 -8.47 8.97
CA PRO A 176 16.70 -8.64 7.93
C PRO A 176 17.64 -9.77 8.37
N GLN A 177 17.95 -10.68 7.44
CA GLN A 177 18.99 -11.67 7.71
C GLN A 177 20.36 -11.07 7.41
N ALA A 178 21.40 -11.64 8.04
CA ALA A 178 22.78 -11.29 7.74
C ALA A 178 23.06 -11.40 6.23
N PRO A 179 23.93 -10.56 5.67
CA PRO A 179 24.26 -10.57 4.25
C PRO A 179 24.58 -11.99 3.77
N LYS A 180 23.92 -12.39 2.69
CA LYS A 180 24.02 -13.74 2.13
C LYS A 180 25.49 -14.10 1.88
N LYS A 181 25.97 -15.22 2.43
CA LYS A 181 27.27 -15.75 2.02
C LYS A 181 27.14 -16.29 0.58
N PRO A 182 28.12 -16.03 -0.31
CA PRO A 182 28.07 -16.58 -1.66
C PRO A 182 27.85 -18.10 -1.64
N GLY A 183 26.85 -18.57 -2.37
CA GLY A 183 26.52 -20.00 -2.49
C GLY A 183 25.50 -20.55 -1.48
N GLN A 184 25.01 -19.76 -0.51
CA GLN A 184 23.90 -20.19 0.34
C GLN A 184 22.54 -20.00 -0.34
N PRO A 185 21.59 -20.93 -0.17
CA PRO A 185 20.21 -20.74 -0.64
C PRO A 185 19.53 -19.60 0.14
N PRO A 186 18.51 -18.92 -0.43
CA PRO A 186 17.69 -17.98 0.32
C PRO A 186 16.97 -18.70 1.49
N GLU A 187 16.89 -18.04 2.64
CA GLU A 187 16.14 -18.54 3.79
C GLU A 187 14.85 -17.75 3.98
N SER A 188 13.85 -18.39 4.59
CA SER A 188 12.61 -17.70 4.98
C SER A 188 12.84 -16.79 6.18
N ALA A 189 12.21 -15.62 6.19
CA ALA A 189 12.23 -14.76 7.37
C ALA A 189 11.53 -15.43 8.56
N ARG A 190 12.04 -15.18 9.77
CA ARG A 190 11.43 -15.65 11.02
C ARG A 190 10.20 -14.81 11.40
N ASN A 191 9.27 -15.41 12.13
CA ASN A 191 8.16 -14.70 12.74
C ASN A 191 8.48 -14.39 14.22
N PHE A 192 7.56 -13.76 14.96
CA PHE A 192 7.77 -13.39 16.36
C PHE A 192 7.84 -14.56 17.35
N LEU A 193 7.53 -15.80 16.93
CA LEU A 193 7.66 -17.01 17.73
C LEU A 193 9.04 -17.69 17.58
N GLY A 194 9.88 -17.21 16.66
CA GLY A 194 11.20 -17.77 16.34
C GLY A 194 11.26 -18.54 15.03
#